data_AF-A0A5S3W4P2-F1
#
_entry.id   AF-A0A5S3W4P2-F1
#
_cell.length_a   1.000
_cell.length_b   1.000
_cell.length_c   1.000
_cell.angle_alpha   90.00
_cell.angle_beta   90.00
_cell.angle_gamma   90.00
#
_symmetry.space_group_name_H-M   'P 1'
#
loop_
_entity.id
_entity.type
_entity.pdbx_description
1 polymer ?
#
loop_
_entity_poly.entity_id
_entity_poly.type
_entity_poly.pdbx_seq_one_letter_code
_entity_poly.pdbx_strand_id
1 'polypeptide(L)'
;MELKDFGYHQFDSFMEEHKIEISDESYLGVRLKNLGNGGSGSNILNINAAVESLVGIDRHESWLVENLKLLSYESYKSNDKKIQLNSKVAAELIAGGQLSNVFHEIEPLVERQGQKNPDFKLLDSTYLEVYCPQTSQQNIEAVQKQHNEQKDKMVSFSFSHPQTGQTVGAKRYPSNKIIDRVLSHKRNNDQTKVDSYNLLWLDLTHGFNAFCDDALPLVTIHHVGTIYTGSFGIWHAFYGKKRKSTFAPERTELRYLNSNSGYYQQMEDGLFRQREYLNGALLLTKDGLIFFENPWAKMALPEEVKKKITQLYRFRANYSWFQAGEKIMPSELVERELNKIEWLYQKSD
;
A
#
# COMPACT_ATOMS: atom_id res chain seq x y z
N MET A 1 -10.87 26.68 4.57
CA MET A 1 -9.86 25.91 5.32
C MET A 1 -8.72 25.73 4.34
N GLU A 2 -7.63 26.43 4.59
CA GLU A 2 -6.46 26.46 3.71
C GLU A 2 -5.38 25.52 4.29
N LEU A 3 -4.49 24.98 3.46
CA LEU A 3 -3.50 24.00 3.94
C LEU A 3 -2.48 24.64 4.89
N LYS A 4 -2.23 25.94 4.77
CA LYS A 4 -1.50 26.74 5.77
C LYS A 4 -2.05 26.64 7.19
N ASP A 5 -3.35 26.37 7.36
CA ASP A 5 -3.98 26.19 8.68
C ASP A 5 -3.47 24.92 9.40
N PHE A 6 -2.75 24.04 8.69
CA PHE A 6 -2.11 22.84 9.22
C PHE A 6 -0.56 22.92 9.24
N GLY A 7 0.03 24.12 9.04
CA GLY A 7 1.47 24.35 9.15
C GLY A 7 2.27 24.17 7.86
N TYR A 8 1.62 24.25 6.70
CA TYR A 8 2.23 24.00 5.40
C TYR A 8 2.26 25.27 4.55
N HIS A 9 3.37 25.99 4.63
CA HIS A 9 3.49 27.32 4.05
C HIS A 9 3.98 27.29 2.59
N GLN A 10 4.71 26.26 2.16
CA GLN A 10 5.27 26.23 0.82
C GLN A 10 4.26 25.72 -0.21
N PHE A 11 3.36 24.82 0.16
CA PHE A 11 2.34 24.31 -0.76
C PHE A 11 1.49 25.42 -1.37
N ASP A 12 0.87 26.27 -0.54
CA ASP A 12 -0.03 27.32 -1.01
C ASP A 12 0.74 28.36 -1.87
N SER A 13 1.94 28.76 -1.44
CA SER A 13 2.80 29.68 -2.18
C SER A 13 3.25 29.10 -3.53
N PHE A 14 3.62 27.82 -3.57
CA PHE A 14 4.02 27.14 -4.80
C PHE A 14 2.85 27.05 -5.81
N MET A 15 1.65 26.70 -5.32
CA MET A 15 0.45 26.65 -6.17
C MET A 15 0.12 28.03 -6.75
N GLU A 16 0.26 29.11 -5.96
CA GLU A 16 0.07 30.48 -6.41
C GLU A 16 1.11 30.90 -7.45
N GLU A 17 2.41 30.67 -7.17
CA GLU A 17 3.52 30.99 -8.06
C GLU A 17 3.35 30.36 -9.45
N HIS A 18 2.93 29.09 -9.49
CA HIS A 18 2.73 28.34 -10.73
C HIS A 18 1.31 28.44 -11.30
N LYS A 19 0.46 29.29 -10.73
CA LYS A 19 -0.94 29.54 -11.17
C LYS A 19 -1.76 28.25 -11.27
N ILE A 20 -1.65 27.39 -10.27
CA ILE A 20 -2.40 26.14 -10.18
C ILE A 20 -3.63 26.37 -9.30
N GLU A 21 -4.80 26.41 -9.93
CA GLU A 21 -6.09 26.52 -9.26
C GLU A 21 -6.68 25.14 -9.00
N ILE A 22 -7.29 24.94 -7.83
CA ILE A 22 -7.92 23.67 -7.45
C ILE A 22 -9.41 23.74 -7.77
N SER A 23 -9.85 22.95 -8.75
CA SER A 23 -11.27 22.74 -9.02
C SER A 23 -11.93 21.93 -7.91
N ASP A 24 -13.13 22.34 -7.52
CA ASP A 24 -13.96 21.67 -6.51
C ASP A 24 -14.34 20.22 -6.82
N GLU A 25 -14.24 19.85 -8.10
CA GLU A 25 -14.53 18.51 -8.59
C GLU A 25 -13.28 17.68 -8.83
N SER A 26 -12.09 18.25 -8.64
CA SER A 26 -10.82 17.55 -8.85
C SER A 26 -10.48 16.62 -7.70
N TYR A 27 -9.41 15.84 -7.88
CA TYR A 27 -8.92 14.95 -6.84
C TYR A 27 -8.60 15.74 -5.56
N LEU A 28 -7.82 16.82 -5.66
CA LEU A 28 -7.47 17.65 -4.52
C LEU A 28 -8.69 18.37 -3.96
N GLY A 29 -9.57 18.92 -4.80
CA GLY A 29 -10.78 19.60 -4.36
C GLY A 29 -11.70 18.69 -3.53
N VAL A 30 -11.92 17.46 -3.99
CA VAL A 30 -12.74 16.47 -3.28
C VAL A 30 -12.08 16.04 -1.95
N ARG A 31 -10.75 15.84 -1.94
CA ARG A 31 -10.03 15.45 -0.71
C ARG A 31 -9.99 16.57 0.32
N LEU A 32 -9.77 17.82 -0.09
CA LEU A 32 -9.82 19.00 0.79
C LEU A 32 -11.20 19.21 1.41
N LYS A 33 -12.27 19.07 0.62
CA LYS A 33 -13.65 19.12 1.14
C LYS A 33 -13.92 18.03 2.17
N ASN A 34 -13.43 16.81 1.93
CA ASN A 34 -13.59 15.70 2.88
C ASN A 34 -12.80 15.92 4.18
N LEU A 35 -11.62 16.55 4.12
CA LEU A 35 -10.84 16.92 5.30
C LEU A 35 -11.64 17.90 6.19
N GLY A 36 -12.25 18.92 5.58
CA GLY A 36 -13.07 19.91 6.29
C GLY A 36 -14.31 19.31 6.98
N ASN A 37 -14.75 18.12 6.56
CA ASN A 37 -15.89 17.40 7.13
C ASN A 37 -15.47 16.33 8.17
N GLY A 38 -14.24 16.37 8.69
CA GLY A 38 -13.74 15.39 9.68
C GLY A 38 -13.33 14.05 9.08
N GLY A 39 -13.14 13.97 7.76
CA GLY A 39 -12.67 12.77 7.07
C GLY A 39 -11.17 12.48 7.28
N SER A 40 -10.76 11.24 6.99
CA SER A 40 -9.35 10.80 7.05
C SER A 40 -8.47 11.60 6.07
N GLY A 41 -7.63 12.49 6.59
CA GLY A 41 -6.75 13.39 5.84
C GLY A 41 -5.41 12.80 5.37
N SER A 42 -5.16 11.51 5.55
CA SER A 42 -3.85 10.90 5.31
C SER A 42 -3.25 11.22 3.94
N ASN A 43 -4.06 11.20 2.87
CA ASN A 43 -3.55 11.32 1.51
C ASN A 43 -3.23 12.77 1.16
N ILE A 44 -4.04 13.73 1.63
CA ILE A 44 -3.73 15.15 1.43
C ILE A 44 -2.51 15.58 2.24
N LEU A 45 -2.36 15.06 3.46
CA LEU A 45 -1.17 15.28 4.28
C LEU A 45 0.09 14.67 3.65
N ASN A 46 -0.02 13.46 3.07
CA ASN A 46 1.09 12.82 2.36
C ASN A 46 1.48 13.58 1.08
N ILE A 47 0.51 14.04 0.28
CA ILE A 47 0.78 14.86 -0.91
C ILE A 47 1.46 16.16 -0.50
N ASN A 48 0.96 16.79 0.55
CA ASN A 48 1.53 18.04 1.04
C ASN A 48 2.98 17.88 1.50
N ALA A 49 3.25 16.86 2.33
CA ALA A 49 4.61 16.53 2.73
C ALA A 49 5.52 16.24 1.52
N ALA A 50 4.97 15.62 0.47
CA ALA A 50 5.71 15.39 -0.76
C ALA A 50 6.05 16.69 -1.51
N VAL A 51 5.10 17.63 -1.60
CA VAL A 51 5.36 18.96 -2.20
C VAL A 51 6.45 19.69 -1.41
N GLU A 52 6.32 19.80 -0.09
CA GLU A 52 7.33 20.46 0.77
C GLU A 52 8.73 19.83 0.62
N SER A 53 8.81 18.53 0.29
CA SER A 53 10.08 17.82 0.07
C SER A 53 10.68 18.02 -1.34
N LEU A 54 9.93 18.62 -2.25
CA LEU A 54 10.31 18.76 -3.67
C LEU A 54 10.42 20.21 -4.11
N VAL A 55 9.75 21.14 -3.41
CA VAL A 55 9.86 22.58 -3.66
C VAL A 55 11.30 23.04 -3.48
N GLY A 56 11.77 23.90 -4.39
CA GLY A 56 13.15 24.39 -4.41
C GLY A 56 14.18 23.40 -4.97
N ILE A 57 13.75 22.25 -5.51
CA ILE A 57 14.60 21.33 -6.25
C ILE A 57 14.28 21.45 -7.74
N ASP A 58 14.98 22.35 -8.45
CA ASP A 58 14.71 22.75 -9.85
C ASP A 58 14.45 21.57 -10.80
N ARG A 59 15.22 20.48 -10.67
CA ARG A 59 15.08 19.29 -11.54
C ARG A 59 13.75 18.53 -11.37
N HIS A 60 13.01 18.77 -10.28
CA HIS A 60 11.71 18.17 -10.00
C HIS A 60 10.54 19.12 -10.25
N GLU A 61 10.79 20.41 -10.44
CA GLU A 61 9.76 21.44 -10.50
C GLU A 61 8.77 21.19 -11.64
N SER A 62 9.25 20.96 -12.86
CA SER A 62 8.37 20.68 -14.02
C SER A 62 7.49 19.46 -13.79
N TRP A 63 8.06 18.37 -13.26
CA TRP A 63 7.32 17.15 -12.95
C TRP A 63 6.29 17.37 -11.83
N LEU A 64 6.66 18.11 -10.79
CA LEU A 64 5.77 18.47 -9.68
C LEU A 64 4.59 19.31 -10.17
N VAL A 65 4.85 20.34 -10.97
CA VAL A 65 3.82 21.21 -11.57
C VAL A 65 2.86 20.41 -12.46
N GLU A 66 3.37 19.54 -13.34
CA GLU A 66 2.54 18.73 -14.22
C GLU A 66 1.59 17.81 -13.44
N ASN A 67 2.10 17.08 -12.44
CA ASN A 67 1.29 16.18 -11.63
C ASN A 67 0.28 16.93 -10.75
N LEU A 68 0.67 18.08 -10.17
CA LEU A 68 -0.27 18.90 -9.39
C LEU A 68 -1.38 19.47 -10.27
N LYS A 69 -1.09 19.88 -11.51
CA LYS A 69 -2.13 20.32 -12.46
C LYS A 69 -3.12 19.19 -12.76
N LEU A 70 -2.64 17.97 -13.00
CA LEU A 70 -3.52 16.80 -13.22
C LEU A 70 -4.46 16.59 -12.03
N LEU A 71 -3.93 16.60 -10.80
CA LEU A 71 -4.73 16.40 -9.59
C LEU A 71 -5.67 17.57 -9.25
N SER A 72 -5.37 18.78 -9.73
CA SER A 72 -6.09 20.02 -9.41
C SER A 72 -7.22 20.35 -10.37
N TYR A 73 -7.14 19.94 -11.64
CA TYR A 73 -8.11 20.31 -12.66
C TYR A 73 -8.99 19.16 -13.14
N GLU A 74 -8.49 17.92 -13.18
CA GLU A 74 -9.26 16.83 -13.77
C GLU A 74 -10.43 16.40 -12.87
N SER A 75 -11.65 16.40 -13.42
CA SER A 75 -12.85 15.93 -12.70
C SER A 75 -12.67 14.49 -12.18
N TYR A 76 -12.74 14.34 -10.86
CA TYR A 76 -12.62 13.08 -10.13
C TYR A 76 -13.95 12.29 -10.10
N LYS A 77 -15.09 12.95 -10.35
CA LYS A 77 -16.43 12.42 -10.02
C LYS A 77 -17.10 11.55 -11.10
N SER A 78 -16.47 11.28 -12.24
CA SER A 78 -17.23 10.86 -13.44
C SER A 78 -16.78 9.59 -14.18
N ASN A 79 -15.64 8.96 -13.84
CA ASN A 79 -15.18 7.75 -14.56
C ASN A 79 -14.12 6.95 -13.77
N ASP A 80 -14.26 5.62 -13.70
CA ASP A 80 -13.29 4.69 -13.09
C ASP A 80 -11.86 4.91 -13.59
N LYS A 81 -11.69 5.19 -14.89
CA LYS A 81 -10.37 5.45 -15.48
C LYS A 81 -9.71 6.71 -14.91
N LYS A 82 -10.50 7.74 -14.63
CA LYS A 82 -10.00 9.01 -14.06
C LYS A 82 -9.67 8.86 -12.58
N ILE A 83 -10.45 8.10 -11.83
CA ILE A 83 -10.15 7.79 -10.41
C ILE A 83 -8.85 7.01 -10.31
N GLN A 84 -8.66 6.00 -11.17
CA GLN A 84 -7.42 5.21 -11.21
C GLN A 84 -6.23 6.06 -11.62
N LEU A 85 -6.37 6.90 -12.65
CA LEU A 85 -5.32 7.82 -13.08
C LEU A 85 -4.93 8.79 -11.97
N ASN A 86 -5.89 9.49 -11.37
CA ASN A 86 -5.63 10.44 -10.29
C ASN A 86 -5.01 9.76 -9.06
N SER A 87 -5.44 8.54 -8.73
CA SER A 87 -4.84 7.80 -7.62
C SER A 87 -3.41 7.32 -7.93
N LYS A 88 -3.13 6.95 -9.20
CA LYS A 88 -1.78 6.63 -9.68
C LYS A 88 -0.88 7.87 -9.56
N VAL A 89 -1.31 9.01 -10.10
CA VAL A 89 -0.59 10.29 -10.05
C VAL A 89 -0.33 10.73 -8.59
N ALA A 90 -1.34 10.61 -7.73
CA ALA A 90 -1.19 10.93 -6.31
C ALA A 90 -0.17 10.00 -5.62
N ALA A 91 -0.20 8.70 -5.90
CA ALA A 91 0.75 7.74 -5.34
C ALA A 91 2.19 8.01 -5.81
N GLU A 92 2.38 8.38 -7.08
CA GLU A 92 3.69 8.76 -7.62
C GLU A 92 4.23 10.03 -6.97
N LEU A 93 3.40 11.07 -6.82
CA LEU A 93 3.77 12.28 -6.10
C LEU A 93 4.21 11.98 -4.67
N ILE A 94 3.43 11.18 -3.94
CA ILE A 94 3.73 10.79 -2.56
C ILE A 94 5.04 9.99 -2.50
N ALA A 95 5.21 9.00 -3.37
CA ALA A 95 6.42 8.20 -3.43
C ALA A 95 7.64 9.08 -3.74
N GLY A 96 7.56 9.89 -4.79
CA GLY A 96 8.65 10.77 -5.22
C GLY A 96 9.08 11.74 -4.13
N GLY A 97 8.14 12.41 -3.45
CA GLY A 97 8.48 13.34 -2.37
C GLY A 97 8.98 12.66 -1.10
N GLN A 98 8.49 11.47 -0.73
CA GLN A 98 9.08 10.74 0.40
C GLN A 98 10.48 10.23 0.07
N LEU A 99 10.68 9.71 -1.14
CA LEU A 99 11.96 9.18 -1.58
C LEU A 99 13.01 10.28 -1.76
N SER A 100 12.65 11.47 -2.24
CA SER A 100 13.59 12.59 -2.44
C SER A 100 14.29 13.04 -1.15
N ASN A 101 13.64 12.83 0.01
CA ASN A 101 14.21 13.16 1.31
C ASN A 101 15.46 12.35 1.67
N VAL A 102 15.61 11.14 1.12
CA VAL A 102 16.73 10.24 1.42
C VAL A 102 17.54 9.85 0.18
N PHE A 103 16.91 9.86 -1.00
CA PHE A 103 17.53 9.65 -2.30
C PHE A 103 17.66 10.99 -3.02
N HIS A 104 18.71 11.74 -2.68
CA HIS A 104 18.99 13.05 -3.29
C HIS A 104 19.35 13.01 -4.78
N GLU A 105 19.43 11.83 -5.39
CA GLU A 105 19.67 11.62 -6.82
C GLU A 105 18.45 11.04 -7.53
N ILE A 106 17.30 10.97 -6.84
CA ILE A 106 16.07 10.46 -7.44
C ILE A 106 15.77 11.21 -8.74
N GLU A 107 15.34 10.47 -9.76
CA GLU A 107 14.94 11.00 -11.05
C GLU A 107 13.60 10.35 -11.46
N PRO A 108 12.54 11.14 -11.70
CA PRO A 108 11.32 10.62 -12.29
C PRO A 108 11.58 10.25 -13.74
N LEU A 109 11.20 9.02 -14.13
CA LEU A 109 11.39 8.51 -15.47
C LEU A 109 10.07 8.57 -16.23
N VAL A 110 10.03 9.39 -17.28
CA VAL A 110 8.83 9.52 -18.11
C VAL A 110 8.67 8.29 -19.02
N GLU A 111 7.48 7.67 -18.99
CA GLU A 111 7.13 6.62 -19.95
C GLU A 111 7.19 7.18 -21.38
N ARG A 112 8.03 6.61 -22.24
CA ARG A 112 8.08 6.93 -23.68
C ARG A 112 7.20 5.94 -24.44
N GLN A 113 6.54 6.40 -25.52
CA GLN A 113 5.69 5.54 -26.33
C GLN A 113 6.42 4.23 -26.72
N GLY A 114 5.84 3.08 -26.34
CA GLY A 114 6.35 1.76 -26.64
C GLY A 114 7.42 1.21 -25.68
N GLN A 115 7.88 1.99 -24.69
CA GLN A 115 8.84 1.52 -23.68
C GLN A 115 8.25 1.62 -22.27
N LYS A 116 8.08 0.45 -21.64
CA LYS A 116 7.76 0.31 -20.23
C LYS A 116 9.00 0.63 -19.40
N ASN A 117 8.97 1.74 -18.68
CA ASN A 117 10.01 2.16 -17.74
C ASN A 117 9.44 2.18 -16.33
N PRO A 118 10.24 1.83 -15.30
CA PRO A 118 9.85 2.10 -13.92
C PRO A 118 9.67 3.61 -13.71
N ASP A 119 8.85 4.01 -12.74
CA ASP A 119 8.51 5.42 -12.52
C ASP A 119 9.69 6.25 -11.98
N PHE A 120 10.62 5.63 -11.23
CA PHE A 120 11.76 6.33 -10.63
C PHE A 120 13.08 5.57 -10.79
N LYS A 121 14.17 6.33 -10.96
CA LYS A 121 15.54 5.89 -10.68
C LYS A 121 15.95 6.50 -9.34
N LEU A 122 16.40 5.69 -8.38
CA LEU A 122 16.70 6.15 -7.02
C LEU A 122 18.18 6.46 -6.80
N LEU A 123 19.04 5.52 -7.19
CA LEU A 123 20.50 5.56 -7.00
C LEU A 123 21.13 4.48 -7.88
N ASP A 124 22.22 4.79 -8.58
CA ASP A 124 22.94 3.84 -9.43
C ASP A 124 22.00 3.03 -10.35
N SER A 125 22.01 1.71 -10.22
CA SER A 125 21.15 0.76 -10.94
C SER A 125 19.90 0.36 -10.12
N THR A 126 19.41 1.25 -9.25
CA THR A 126 18.21 1.01 -8.43
C THR A 126 17.02 1.76 -8.99
N TYR A 127 15.96 1.01 -9.30
CA TYR A 127 14.73 1.51 -9.90
C TYR A 127 13.53 1.17 -9.03
N LEU A 128 12.50 2.02 -9.09
CA LEU A 128 11.28 1.86 -8.33
C LEU A 128 10.06 2.06 -9.22
N GLU A 129 9.15 1.11 -9.14
CA GLU A 129 7.85 1.13 -9.78
C GLU A 129 6.78 1.45 -8.74
N VAL A 130 5.89 2.38 -9.02
CA VAL A 130 4.76 2.75 -8.16
C VAL A 130 3.50 2.02 -8.60
N TYR A 131 2.86 1.37 -7.63
CA TYR A 131 1.58 0.72 -7.82
C TYR A 131 0.58 1.14 -6.75
N CYS A 132 -0.58 1.60 -7.21
CA CYS A 132 -1.69 2.00 -6.35
C CYS A 132 -2.89 1.07 -6.60
N PRO A 133 -2.97 -0.09 -5.92
CA PRO A 133 -4.08 -1.01 -6.11
C PRO A 133 -5.38 -0.38 -5.61
N GLN A 134 -6.45 -0.53 -6.39
CA GLN A 134 -7.77 0.04 -6.08
C GLN A 134 -8.79 -1.03 -5.72
N THR A 135 -9.67 -0.73 -4.76
CA THR A 135 -10.87 -1.56 -4.51
C THR A 135 -11.77 -1.51 -5.74
N SER A 136 -12.39 -2.63 -6.14
CA SER A 136 -13.28 -2.63 -7.31
C SER A 136 -14.55 -1.81 -7.06
N GLN A 137 -15.04 -1.15 -8.11
CA GLN A 137 -16.21 -0.27 -8.09
C GLN A 137 -17.45 -0.96 -7.48
N GLN A 138 -17.70 -2.22 -7.84
CA GLN A 138 -18.80 -3.01 -7.26
C GLN A 138 -18.76 -3.08 -5.73
N ASN A 139 -17.56 -3.17 -5.13
CA ASN A 139 -17.45 -3.19 -3.67
C ASN A 139 -17.63 -1.80 -3.08
N ILE A 140 -17.10 -0.76 -3.74
CA ILE A 140 -17.26 0.63 -3.30
C ILE A 140 -18.75 1.01 -3.28
N GLU A 141 -19.47 0.70 -4.36
CA GLU A 141 -20.91 0.94 -4.49
C GLU A 141 -21.72 0.14 -3.47
N ALA A 142 -21.37 -1.13 -3.24
CA ALA A 142 -22.03 -1.95 -2.23
C ALA A 142 -21.91 -1.35 -0.82
N VAL A 143 -20.71 -0.90 -0.45
CA VAL A 143 -20.45 -0.25 0.85
C VAL A 143 -21.19 1.08 0.95
N GLN A 144 -21.14 1.91 -0.09
CA GLN A 144 -21.84 3.21 -0.12
C GLN A 144 -23.35 3.06 -0.05
N LYS A 145 -23.93 2.09 -0.77
CA LYS A 145 -25.36 1.77 -0.72
C LYS A 145 -25.78 1.40 0.70
N GLN A 146 -25.02 0.52 1.36
CA GLN A 146 -25.27 0.12 2.74
C GLN A 146 -25.16 1.30 3.72
N HIS A 147 -24.18 2.19 3.55
CA HIS A 147 -24.04 3.41 4.34
C HIS A 147 -25.24 4.35 4.16
N ASN A 148 -25.68 4.56 2.91
CA ASN A 148 -26.82 5.41 2.59
C ASN A 148 -28.12 4.85 3.16
N GLU A 149 -28.31 3.53 3.15
CA GLU A 149 -29.46 2.84 3.76
C GLU A 149 -29.52 2.98 5.30
N GLN A 150 -28.50 3.54 5.93
CA GLN A 150 -28.39 3.72 7.39
C GLN A 150 -28.36 5.18 7.84
N LYS A 151 -28.27 6.12 6.90
CA LYS A 151 -27.95 7.53 7.18
C LYS A 151 -28.97 8.25 8.09
N ASP A 152 -30.19 7.72 8.20
CA ASP A 152 -31.29 8.30 8.99
C ASP A 152 -31.89 7.33 10.03
N LYS A 153 -31.19 6.24 10.37
CA LYS A 153 -31.66 5.26 11.35
C LYS A 153 -31.25 5.66 12.77
N MET A 154 -32.21 5.62 13.71
CA MET A 154 -32.02 5.95 15.14
C MET A 154 -30.97 5.08 15.85
N VAL A 155 -30.72 3.88 15.32
CA VAL A 155 -29.58 3.04 15.66
C VAL A 155 -28.78 2.82 14.38
N SER A 156 -27.61 3.43 14.29
CA SER A 156 -26.64 3.10 13.26
C SER A 156 -25.94 1.80 13.67
N PHE A 157 -26.09 0.76 12.87
CA PHE A 157 -25.32 -0.46 13.07
C PHE A 157 -23.93 -0.20 12.50
N SER A 158 -22.90 -0.18 13.36
CA SER A 158 -21.53 -0.26 12.87
C SER A 158 -21.32 -1.66 12.31
N PHE A 159 -21.51 -1.83 11.01
CA PHE A 159 -20.91 -2.94 10.31
C PHE A 159 -19.41 -2.68 10.30
N SER A 160 -18.70 -3.26 11.28
CA SER A 160 -17.32 -3.64 10.98
C SER A 160 -17.45 -4.47 9.72
N HIS A 161 -16.83 -4.04 8.62
CA HIS A 161 -16.48 -4.98 7.56
C HIS A 161 -15.29 -5.71 8.18
N PRO A 162 -15.55 -6.75 8.99
CA PRO A 162 -14.55 -7.27 9.91
C PRO A 162 -13.33 -7.64 9.07
N GLN A 163 -12.07 -7.27 9.28
CA GLN A 163 -11.04 -7.44 8.22
C GLN A 163 -10.78 -8.92 7.80
N THR A 164 -11.37 -9.87 8.52
CA THR A 164 -11.58 -11.28 8.13
C THR A 164 -13.03 -11.68 8.49
N GLY A 165 -13.56 -12.88 8.19
CA GLY A 165 -14.93 -13.20 8.63
C GLY A 165 -15.41 -14.61 8.29
N GLN A 166 -16.49 -15.04 8.95
CA GLN A 166 -16.93 -16.45 9.00
C GLN A 166 -17.81 -16.91 7.82
N THR A 167 -18.28 -16.02 6.94
CA THR A 167 -19.10 -16.41 5.78
C THR A 167 -18.25 -16.64 4.53
N VAL A 168 -18.71 -17.48 3.60
CA VAL A 168 -18.04 -17.72 2.31
C VAL A 168 -17.77 -16.41 1.53
N GLY A 169 -18.64 -15.41 1.70
CA GLY A 169 -18.45 -14.06 1.14
C GLY A 169 -17.40 -13.23 1.88
N ALA A 170 -17.29 -13.41 3.20
CA ALA A 170 -16.24 -12.80 4.00
C ALA A 170 -14.86 -13.31 3.57
N LYS A 171 -14.68 -14.58 3.16
CA LYS A 171 -13.41 -15.06 2.54
C LYS A 171 -12.92 -14.26 1.31
N ARG A 172 -13.73 -13.35 0.75
CA ARG A 172 -13.40 -12.39 -0.33
C ARG A 172 -12.98 -11.00 0.20
N TYR A 173 -12.31 -10.93 1.35
CA TYR A 173 -11.91 -9.69 2.03
C TYR A 173 -11.13 -8.68 1.20
N PRO A 174 -11.16 -7.38 1.56
CA PRO A 174 -10.13 -6.42 1.19
C PRO A 174 -8.68 -6.91 1.27
N SER A 175 -8.27 -7.61 2.34
CA SER A 175 -6.89 -8.13 2.47
C SER A 175 -6.61 -9.30 1.52
N ASN A 176 -7.56 -10.22 1.34
CA ASN A 176 -7.49 -11.23 0.28
C ASN A 176 -7.59 -10.60 -1.12
N LYS A 177 -8.26 -9.45 -1.26
CA LYS A 177 -8.26 -8.64 -2.49
C LYS A 177 -6.94 -7.91 -2.67
N ILE A 178 -6.19 -7.55 -1.61
CA ILE A 178 -4.81 -7.09 -1.74
C ILE A 178 -3.98 -8.25 -2.28
N ILE A 179 -4.08 -9.46 -1.71
CA ILE A 179 -3.45 -10.66 -2.29
C ILE A 179 -3.84 -10.80 -3.75
N ASP A 180 -5.13 -10.89 -4.06
CA ASP A 180 -5.61 -11.07 -5.42
C ASP A 180 -5.16 -9.92 -6.33
N ARG A 181 -5.11 -8.66 -5.89
CA ARG A 181 -4.67 -7.52 -6.74
C ARG A 181 -3.18 -7.53 -6.96
N VAL A 182 -2.39 -7.70 -5.90
CA VAL A 182 -0.93 -7.86 -5.98
C VAL A 182 -0.57 -9.05 -6.86
N LEU A 183 -1.32 -10.15 -6.75
CA LEU A 183 -1.11 -11.35 -7.54
C LEU A 183 -1.73 -11.26 -8.94
N SER A 184 -2.85 -10.58 -9.20
CA SER A 184 -3.58 -10.64 -10.49
C SER A 184 -3.24 -9.55 -11.49
N HIS A 185 -2.88 -8.35 -11.06
CA HIS A 185 -3.01 -7.18 -11.95
C HIS A 185 -1.78 -6.78 -12.77
N LYS A 186 -0.57 -7.28 -12.47
CA LYS A 186 0.63 -6.95 -13.26
C LYS A 186 1.49 -8.15 -13.67
N ARG A 187 0.96 -9.39 -13.66
CA ARG A 187 1.73 -10.62 -14.02
C ARG A 187 2.49 -10.55 -15.36
N ASN A 188 2.03 -9.76 -16.32
CA ASN A 188 2.60 -9.72 -17.67
C ASN A 188 3.24 -8.39 -18.09
N ASN A 189 3.20 -7.35 -17.26
CA ASN A 189 3.57 -5.98 -17.63
C ASN A 189 4.51 -5.32 -16.63
N ASP A 190 5.48 -6.06 -16.10
CA ASP A 190 6.43 -5.50 -15.15
C ASP A 190 7.38 -4.51 -15.83
N GLN A 191 7.45 -3.32 -15.25
CA GLN A 191 8.29 -2.20 -15.69
C GLN A 191 9.69 -2.30 -15.05
N THR A 192 10.22 -3.51 -14.91
CA THR A 192 11.51 -3.76 -14.26
C THR A 192 12.67 -3.66 -15.23
N LYS A 193 13.84 -3.25 -14.75
CA LYS A 193 15.08 -3.24 -15.52
C LYS A 193 15.86 -4.52 -15.27
N VAL A 194 16.39 -5.08 -16.35
CA VAL A 194 17.27 -6.26 -16.33
C VAL A 194 18.60 -5.88 -15.68
N ASP A 195 19.22 -6.81 -14.95
CA ASP A 195 20.52 -6.64 -14.27
C ASP A 195 20.59 -5.40 -13.36
N SER A 196 19.46 -5.07 -12.73
CA SER A 196 19.27 -3.89 -11.90
C SER A 196 18.55 -4.26 -10.60
N TYR A 197 18.64 -3.40 -9.59
CA TYR A 197 17.86 -3.52 -8.37
C TYR A 197 16.47 -2.94 -8.61
N ASN A 198 15.43 -3.75 -8.49
CA ASN A 198 14.05 -3.33 -8.71
C ASN A 198 13.28 -3.33 -7.39
N LEU A 199 12.64 -2.22 -7.08
CA LEU A 199 11.75 -2.04 -5.94
C LEU A 199 10.33 -1.77 -6.40
N LEU A 200 9.35 -2.16 -5.59
CA LEU A 200 7.94 -1.87 -5.79
C LEU A 200 7.46 -0.95 -4.67
N TRP A 201 6.89 0.20 -5.00
CA TRP A 201 6.11 0.99 -4.06
C TRP A 201 4.64 0.62 -4.18
N LEU A 202 4.02 0.29 -3.05
CA LEU A 202 2.61 -0.06 -2.95
C LEU A 202 1.88 0.96 -2.09
N ASP A 203 1.13 1.86 -2.74
CA ASP A 203 0.28 2.81 -2.04
C ASP A 203 -1.06 2.16 -1.69
N LEU A 204 -1.20 1.72 -0.44
CA LEU A 204 -2.44 1.13 0.05
C LEU A 204 -3.43 2.17 0.57
N THR A 205 -3.05 3.45 0.68
CA THR A 205 -3.86 4.50 1.33
C THR A 205 -5.05 4.97 0.50
N HIS A 206 -5.02 4.77 -0.82
CA HIS A 206 -6.06 5.24 -1.73
C HIS A 206 -7.20 4.24 -1.91
N GLY A 207 -6.89 2.95 -1.91
CA GLY A 207 -7.84 1.87 -2.21
C GLY A 207 -8.16 0.96 -1.03
N PHE A 208 -7.32 0.94 0.00
CA PHE A 208 -7.41 0.00 1.12
C PHE A 208 -7.30 0.72 2.46
N ASN A 209 -8.05 0.26 3.45
CA ASN A 209 -7.96 0.77 4.81
C ASN A 209 -6.89 0.00 5.59
N ALA A 210 -5.68 -0.11 5.03
CA ALA A 210 -4.60 -0.91 5.59
C ALA A 210 -3.81 -0.14 6.64
N PHE A 211 -3.45 -0.82 7.72
CA PHE A 211 -2.56 -0.38 8.79
C PHE A 211 -1.31 -1.25 8.83
N CYS A 212 -0.28 -0.82 9.57
CA CYS A 212 0.96 -1.56 9.64
C CYS A 212 0.79 -2.96 10.24
N ASP A 213 -0.10 -3.12 11.23
CA ASP A 213 -0.44 -4.42 11.82
C ASP A 213 -0.99 -5.42 10.79
N ASP A 214 -1.64 -4.94 9.72
CA ASP A 214 -2.16 -5.78 8.63
C ASP A 214 -1.05 -6.43 7.78
N ALA A 215 0.20 -5.98 7.95
CA ALA A 215 1.37 -6.50 7.28
C ALA A 215 2.10 -7.59 8.09
N LEU A 216 1.60 -7.93 9.29
CA LEU A 216 2.15 -9.03 10.07
C LEU A 216 1.69 -10.38 9.50
N PRO A 217 2.55 -11.41 9.51
CA PRO A 217 2.18 -12.75 9.04
C PRO A 217 1.04 -13.37 9.87
N LEU A 218 0.98 -13.03 11.16
CA LEU A 218 0.01 -13.46 12.14
C LEU A 218 -0.12 -12.40 13.25
N VAL A 219 -1.34 -12.12 13.69
CA VAL A 219 -1.65 -11.28 14.84
C VAL A 219 -2.40 -12.05 15.92
N THR A 220 -2.25 -11.61 17.16
CA THR A 220 -3.00 -12.12 18.31
C THR A 220 -3.63 -10.94 19.05
N ILE A 221 -4.93 -11.04 19.37
CA ILE A 221 -5.70 -10.00 20.03
C ILE A 221 -6.31 -10.59 21.30
N HIS A 222 -6.08 -9.93 22.43
CA HIS A 222 -6.69 -10.27 23.70
C HIS A 222 -7.92 -9.39 23.93
N HIS A 223 -9.09 -10.00 24.14
CA HIS A 223 -10.32 -9.27 24.41
C HIS A 223 -11.19 -10.03 25.40
N VAL A 224 -11.46 -9.41 26.56
CA VAL A 224 -12.37 -9.92 27.60
C VAL A 224 -12.09 -11.40 27.97
N GLY A 225 -10.82 -11.73 28.20
CA GLY A 225 -10.40 -13.09 28.57
C GLY A 225 -10.32 -14.09 27.41
N THR A 226 -10.66 -13.67 26.19
CA THR A 226 -10.54 -14.46 24.97
C THR A 226 -9.32 -14.04 24.16
N ILE A 227 -8.66 -15.03 23.53
CA ILE A 227 -7.51 -14.82 22.65
C ILE A 227 -7.95 -15.15 21.22
N TYR A 228 -7.93 -14.14 20.36
CA TYR A 228 -8.22 -14.28 18.94
C TYR A 228 -6.93 -14.23 18.13
N THR A 229 -6.87 -15.02 17.06
CA THR A 229 -5.80 -14.95 16.07
C THR A 229 -6.32 -14.63 14.69
N GLY A 230 -5.49 -13.96 13.90
CA GLY A 230 -5.76 -13.72 12.48
C GLY A 230 -4.46 -13.63 11.69
N SER A 231 -4.46 -14.14 10.47
CA SER A 231 -3.42 -13.83 9.49
C SER A 231 -4.00 -12.83 8.49
N PHE A 232 -3.37 -11.67 8.38
CA PHE A 232 -3.78 -10.67 7.39
C PHE A 232 -3.10 -10.95 6.05
N GLY A 233 -3.81 -10.66 4.97
CA GLY A 233 -3.38 -11.07 3.64
C GLY A 233 -2.13 -10.37 3.10
N ILE A 234 -1.72 -9.22 3.63
CA ILE A 234 -0.65 -8.41 3.01
C ILE A 234 0.68 -9.15 3.02
N TRP A 235 1.14 -9.68 4.15
CA TRP A 235 2.39 -10.44 4.21
C TRP A 235 2.37 -11.66 3.28
N HIS A 236 1.26 -12.40 3.30
CA HIS A 236 1.08 -13.59 2.48
C HIS A 236 0.99 -13.28 0.97
N ALA A 237 0.56 -12.06 0.60
CA ALA A 237 0.58 -11.60 -0.79
C ALA A 237 2.01 -11.59 -1.38
N PHE A 238 3.03 -11.37 -0.53
CA PHE A 238 4.43 -11.34 -0.94
C PHE A 238 5.13 -12.67 -0.69
N TYR A 239 4.96 -13.24 0.51
CA TYR A 239 5.75 -14.37 1.00
C TYR A 239 5.00 -15.70 0.99
N GLY A 240 3.68 -15.66 0.84
CA GLY A 240 2.80 -16.81 0.98
C GLY A 240 3.10 -17.92 -0.01
N LYS A 241 2.67 -19.13 0.31
CA LYS A 241 2.93 -20.33 -0.48
C LYS A 241 1.62 -21.00 -0.84
N LYS A 242 1.49 -21.33 -2.12
CA LYS A 242 0.32 -21.98 -2.70
C LYS A 242 -0.07 -23.20 -1.88
N ARG A 243 -1.34 -23.25 -1.47
CA ARG A 243 -1.98 -24.31 -0.66
C ARG A 243 -1.37 -24.55 0.72
N LYS A 244 -0.43 -23.71 1.18
CA LYS A 244 0.17 -23.79 2.52
C LYS A 244 -0.17 -22.59 3.38
N SER A 245 -0.17 -21.39 2.79
CA SER A 245 -0.65 -20.18 3.46
C SER A 245 -2.12 -20.33 3.83
N THR A 246 -2.38 -20.48 5.12
CA THR A 246 -3.71 -20.73 5.70
C THR A 246 -4.21 -19.48 6.41
N PHE A 247 -5.47 -19.14 6.14
CA PHE A 247 -6.17 -18.01 6.72
C PHE A 247 -7.35 -18.50 7.53
N ALA A 248 -7.29 -18.22 8.82
CA ALA A 248 -8.38 -18.45 9.73
C ALA A 248 -9.46 -17.37 9.53
N PRO A 249 -10.75 -17.70 9.77
CA PRO A 249 -11.80 -16.68 9.88
C PRO A 249 -11.45 -15.63 10.94
N GLU A 250 -12.05 -14.43 10.87
CA GLU A 250 -11.84 -13.45 11.96
C GLU A 250 -12.32 -13.98 13.29
N ARG A 251 -11.67 -13.49 14.35
CA ARG A 251 -11.99 -13.85 15.72
C ARG A 251 -11.92 -15.37 15.90
N THR A 252 -11.01 -16.02 15.18
CA THR A 252 -10.68 -17.43 15.43
C THR A 252 -10.05 -17.52 16.80
N GLU A 253 -10.76 -18.15 17.72
CA GLU A 253 -10.25 -18.43 19.05
C GLU A 253 -9.53 -19.78 19.02
N LEU A 254 -8.23 -19.78 19.33
CA LEU A 254 -7.42 -21.00 19.29
C LEU A 254 -7.95 -22.10 20.22
N ARG A 255 -8.61 -21.72 21.32
CA ARG A 255 -9.21 -22.65 22.29
C ARG A 255 -10.31 -23.53 21.69
N TYR A 256 -11.02 -23.04 20.66
CA TYR A 256 -12.18 -23.70 20.07
C TYR A 256 -11.97 -23.96 18.57
N LEU A 257 -10.75 -24.31 18.18
CA LEU A 257 -10.42 -24.74 16.82
C LEU A 257 -11.19 -26.04 16.49
N ASN A 258 -12.37 -25.90 15.90
CA ASN A 258 -13.25 -27.03 15.58
C ASN A 258 -13.06 -27.50 14.13
N SER A 259 -13.42 -28.74 13.84
CA SER A 259 -13.29 -29.41 12.52
C SER A 259 -14.03 -28.75 11.36
N ASN A 260 -15.00 -27.86 11.62
CA ASN A 260 -15.79 -27.12 10.63
C ASN A 260 -15.37 -25.66 10.45
N SER A 261 -14.23 -25.25 11.03
CA SER A 261 -13.67 -23.91 10.83
C SER A 261 -13.31 -23.75 9.35
N GLY A 262 -14.11 -22.99 8.61
CA GLY A 262 -13.93 -22.83 7.18
C GLY A 262 -12.68 -22.02 6.86
N TYR A 263 -11.49 -22.62 6.90
CA TYR A 263 -10.25 -21.97 6.50
C TYR A 263 -10.27 -21.60 5.01
N TYR A 264 -9.46 -20.61 4.67
CA TYR A 264 -9.08 -20.32 3.28
C TYR A 264 -7.60 -20.65 3.11
N GLN A 265 -7.25 -21.27 1.98
CA GLN A 265 -5.87 -21.50 1.60
C GLN A 265 -5.55 -20.67 0.36
N GLN A 266 -4.39 -20.01 0.37
CA GLN A 266 -3.95 -19.24 -0.79
C GLN A 266 -3.81 -20.16 -2.00
N MET A 267 -4.38 -19.75 -3.14
CA MET A 267 -4.38 -20.59 -4.34
C MET A 267 -3.17 -20.39 -5.25
N GLU A 268 -2.35 -19.38 -4.97
CA GLU A 268 -1.22 -18.94 -5.77
C GLU A 268 -0.03 -18.62 -4.85
N ASP A 269 1.20 -18.68 -5.36
CA ASP A 269 2.35 -18.24 -4.56
C ASP A 269 2.37 -16.72 -4.39
N GLY A 270 3.01 -16.26 -3.32
CA GLY A 270 3.27 -14.85 -3.07
C GLY A 270 4.17 -14.24 -4.16
N LEU A 271 4.06 -12.92 -4.32
CA LEU A 271 4.71 -12.15 -5.38
C LEU A 271 6.22 -12.42 -5.48
N PHE A 272 6.91 -12.44 -4.35
CA PHE A 272 8.37 -12.58 -4.30
C PHE A 272 8.86 -13.96 -4.73
N ARG A 273 8.05 -15.01 -4.51
CA ARG A 273 8.36 -16.37 -5.00
C ARG A 273 8.26 -16.47 -6.51
N GLN A 274 7.48 -15.60 -7.14
CA GLN A 274 7.25 -15.59 -8.57
C GLN A 274 8.18 -14.59 -9.31
N ARG A 275 8.85 -13.69 -8.58
CA ARG A 275 9.56 -12.53 -9.14
C ARG A 275 10.93 -12.35 -8.50
N GLU A 276 11.87 -13.22 -8.83
CA GLU A 276 13.26 -13.16 -8.34
C GLU A 276 14.03 -11.89 -8.80
N TYR A 277 13.53 -11.17 -9.79
CA TYR A 277 14.11 -9.90 -10.24
C TYR A 277 13.66 -8.69 -9.40
N LEU A 278 12.64 -8.86 -8.55
CA LEU A 278 12.20 -7.82 -7.61
C LEU A 278 12.97 -8.01 -6.31
N ASN A 279 13.65 -6.99 -5.82
CA ASN A 279 14.46 -7.10 -4.61
C ASN A 279 13.67 -6.76 -3.34
N GLY A 280 12.57 -6.03 -3.46
CA GLY A 280 11.73 -5.72 -2.32
C GLY A 280 10.54 -4.83 -2.67
N ALA A 281 9.73 -4.54 -1.66
CA ALA A 281 8.57 -3.68 -1.76
C ALA A 281 8.47 -2.74 -0.56
N LEU A 282 8.12 -1.48 -0.83
CA LEU A 282 7.78 -0.44 0.13
C LEU A 282 6.26 -0.31 0.16
N LEU A 283 5.63 -0.49 1.32
CA LEU A 283 4.18 -0.48 1.46
C LEU A 283 3.77 0.72 2.31
N LEU A 284 3.07 1.68 1.71
CA LEU A 284 2.52 2.83 2.42
C LEU A 284 1.13 2.48 2.95
N THR A 285 0.98 2.47 4.27
CA THR A 285 -0.28 2.25 5.00
C THR A 285 -0.79 3.56 5.60
N LYS A 286 -1.95 3.52 6.26
CA LYS A 286 -2.52 4.69 6.93
C LYS A 286 -1.67 5.24 8.06
N ASP A 287 -0.92 4.39 8.74
CA ASP A 287 -0.19 4.66 9.97
C ASP A 287 1.34 4.51 9.83
N GLY A 288 1.87 4.01 8.71
CA GLY A 288 3.31 3.97 8.47
C GLY A 288 3.75 3.50 7.07
N LEU A 289 5.06 3.35 6.94
CA LEU A 289 5.74 2.80 5.76
C LEU A 289 6.50 1.54 6.15
N ILE A 290 6.32 0.46 5.39
CA ILE A 290 6.90 -0.85 5.68
C ILE A 290 7.80 -1.27 4.53
N PHE A 291 8.93 -1.90 4.84
CA PHE A 291 9.80 -2.50 3.83
C PHE A 291 9.80 -4.03 3.93
N PHE A 292 9.52 -4.67 2.82
CA PHE A 292 9.58 -6.11 2.62
C PHE A 292 10.71 -6.43 1.63
N GLU A 293 11.76 -7.08 2.09
CA GLU A 293 12.85 -7.58 1.25
C GLU A 293 12.46 -8.93 0.63
N ASN A 294 12.84 -9.17 -0.63
CA ASN A 294 12.63 -10.44 -1.30
C ASN A 294 13.79 -11.41 -0.98
N PRO A 295 13.55 -12.52 -0.25
CA PRO A 295 14.58 -13.50 0.07
C PRO A 295 14.99 -14.37 -1.12
N TRP A 296 14.20 -14.38 -2.19
CA TRP A 296 14.46 -15.10 -3.44
C TRP A 296 14.97 -14.16 -4.54
N ALA A 297 15.40 -12.94 -4.20
CA ALA A 297 15.98 -12.04 -5.17
C ALA A 297 17.28 -12.63 -5.76
N LYS A 298 17.54 -12.40 -7.05
CA LYS A 298 18.80 -12.82 -7.70
C LYS A 298 20.03 -12.09 -7.16
N MET A 299 19.82 -10.90 -6.61
CA MET A 299 20.87 -10.04 -6.10
C MET A 299 20.42 -9.35 -4.81
N ALA A 300 21.36 -9.12 -3.90
CA ALA A 300 21.10 -8.39 -2.67
C ALA A 300 20.94 -6.91 -2.95
N LEU A 301 19.98 -6.25 -2.29
CA LEU A 301 19.95 -4.79 -2.30
C LEU A 301 21.22 -4.25 -1.66
N PRO A 302 21.85 -3.21 -2.25
CA PRO A 302 22.99 -2.55 -1.63
C PRO A 302 22.64 -2.04 -0.23
N GLU A 303 23.59 -2.15 0.70
CA GLU A 303 23.38 -1.73 2.09
C GLU A 303 23.03 -0.24 2.18
N GLU A 304 23.58 0.60 1.30
CA GLU A 304 23.23 2.02 1.23
C GLU A 304 21.75 2.23 0.90
N VAL A 305 21.21 1.48 -0.06
CA VAL A 305 19.79 1.56 -0.44
C VAL A 305 18.91 1.14 0.74
N LYS A 306 19.28 0.04 1.43
CA LYS A 306 18.57 -0.41 2.63
C LYS A 306 18.58 0.66 3.73
N LYS A 307 19.73 1.28 4.00
CA LYS A 307 19.85 2.36 4.99
C LYS A 307 19.01 3.59 4.63
N LYS A 308 19.00 4.00 3.37
CA LYS A 308 18.14 5.12 2.91
C LYS A 308 16.66 4.79 3.10
N ILE A 309 16.24 3.56 2.77
CA ILE A 309 14.87 3.10 3.01
C ILE A 309 14.47 3.20 4.49
N THR A 310 15.34 2.80 5.42
CA THR A 310 15.00 2.85 6.86
C THR A 310 14.93 4.28 7.43
N GLN A 311 15.44 5.27 6.69
CA GLN A 311 15.37 6.70 7.04
C GLN A 311 14.14 7.41 6.47
N LEU A 312 13.33 6.73 5.64
CA LEU A 312 12.12 7.30 5.08
C LEU A 312 11.12 7.72 6.17
N TYR A 313 10.40 8.80 5.90
CA TYR A 313 9.37 9.30 6.81
C TYR A 313 8.35 8.21 7.14
N ARG A 314 8.06 8.04 8.43
CA ARG A 314 7.13 7.04 8.97
C ARG A 314 7.54 5.58 8.73
N PHE A 315 8.81 5.30 8.42
CA PHE A 315 9.30 3.94 8.38
C PHE A 315 9.04 3.21 9.70
N ARG A 316 8.56 1.96 9.62
CA ARG A 316 8.25 1.12 10.78
C ARG A 316 9.02 -0.18 10.74
N ALA A 317 10.16 -0.21 11.44
CA ALA A 317 11.04 -1.37 11.47
C ALA A 317 10.36 -2.63 12.03
N ASN A 318 9.50 -2.48 13.04
CA ASN A 318 8.83 -3.59 13.73
C ASN A 318 7.79 -4.34 12.88
N TYR A 319 7.34 -3.75 11.77
CA TYR A 319 6.45 -4.41 10.80
C TYR A 319 7.16 -4.78 9.51
N SER A 320 8.42 -4.39 9.36
CA SER A 320 9.22 -4.61 8.16
C SER A 320 9.94 -5.96 8.21
N TRP A 321 10.17 -6.54 7.05
CA TRP A 321 10.79 -7.86 6.86
C TRP A 321 12.03 -7.70 5.99
N PHE A 322 13.18 -7.45 6.61
CA PHE A 322 14.44 -7.24 5.91
C PHE A 322 15.64 -7.68 6.75
N GLN A 323 16.76 -7.92 6.08
CA GLN A 323 18.04 -8.26 6.68
C GLN A 323 18.98 -7.06 6.59
N ALA A 324 19.55 -6.66 7.74
CA ALA A 324 20.61 -5.68 7.77
C ALA A 324 21.91 -6.25 7.19
N GLY A 325 22.68 -5.40 6.51
CA GLY A 325 23.89 -5.76 5.80
C GLY A 325 23.64 -6.14 4.33
N GLU A 326 24.74 -6.44 3.65
CA GLU A 326 24.77 -6.78 2.22
C GLU A 326 24.18 -8.15 1.88
N LYS A 327 23.70 -8.90 2.88
CA LYS A 327 23.12 -10.23 2.67
C LYS A 327 21.63 -10.11 2.35
N ILE A 328 21.18 -10.98 1.45
CA ILE A 328 19.76 -11.22 1.20
C ILE A 328 19.14 -11.80 2.48
N MET A 329 17.90 -11.41 2.77
CA MET A 329 17.12 -12.03 3.83
C MET A 329 17.03 -13.56 3.62
N PRO A 330 17.37 -14.39 4.62
CA PRO A 330 17.28 -15.84 4.47
C PRO A 330 15.83 -16.30 4.25
N SER A 331 15.60 -17.10 3.21
CA SER A 331 14.26 -17.61 2.89
C SER A 331 13.70 -18.55 3.97
N GLU A 332 14.58 -19.16 4.76
CA GLU A 332 14.25 -20.03 5.90
C GLU A 332 13.47 -19.29 6.99
N LEU A 333 13.67 -17.97 7.14
CA LEU A 333 12.89 -17.16 8.08
C LEU A 333 11.42 -17.12 7.67
N VAL A 334 11.15 -17.01 6.37
CA VAL A 334 9.80 -17.02 5.80
C VAL A 334 9.17 -18.40 5.92
N GLU A 335 9.90 -19.46 5.57
CA GLU A 335 9.39 -20.83 5.71
C GLU A 335 9.11 -21.18 7.18
N ARG A 336 9.92 -20.70 8.12
CA ARG A 336 9.67 -20.91 9.56
C ARG A 336 8.37 -20.27 10.03
N GLU A 337 8.06 -19.04 9.62
CA GLU A 337 6.78 -18.41 9.97
C GLU A 337 5.60 -19.09 9.28
N LEU A 338 5.73 -19.50 8.02
CA LEU A 338 4.67 -20.26 7.34
C LEU A 338 4.38 -21.58 8.07
N ASN A 339 5.42 -22.32 8.43
CA ASN A 339 5.28 -23.58 9.17
C ASN A 339 4.66 -23.35 10.55
N LYS A 340 5.01 -22.25 11.24
CA LYS A 340 4.39 -21.89 12.52
C LYS A 340 2.90 -21.58 12.36
N ILE A 341 2.51 -20.82 11.35
CA ILE A 341 1.09 -20.51 11.07
C ILE A 341 0.33 -21.78 10.71
N GLU A 342 0.91 -22.63 9.86
CA GLU A 342 0.32 -23.91 9.47
C GLU A 342 0.12 -24.78 10.72
N TRP A 343 1.15 -24.94 11.55
CA TRP A 343 1.09 -25.71 12.79
C TRP A 343 0.06 -25.16 13.79
N LEU A 344 -0.04 -23.83 13.94
CA LEU A 344 -1.03 -23.20 14.84
C LEU A 344 -2.47 -23.47 14.42
N TYR A 345 -2.71 -23.62 13.12
CA TYR A 345 -4.03 -23.93 12.56
C TYR A 345 -4.21 -25.42 12.21
N GLN A 346 -3.21 -26.25 12.48
CA GLN A 346 -3.34 -27.71 12.39
C GLN A 346 -4.22 -28.22 13.53
N LYS A 347 -4.97 -29.29 13.23
CA LYS A 347 -5.83 -29.94 14.21
C LYS A 347 -4.97 -30.61 15.27
N SER A 348 -5.36 -30.48 16.53
CA SER A 348 -4.97 -31.45 17.57
C SER A 348 -6.00 -32.57 17.50
N ASP A 349 -5.56 -33.80 17.25
CA ASP A 349 -6.42 -35.00 17.25
C ASP A 349 -6.97 -35.31 18.64
#